data_AF-A0A936RLZ7-F1
#
_entry.id   AF-A0A936RLZ7-F1
#
_cell.length_a   1.000
_cell.length_b   1.000
_cell.length_c   1.000
_cell.angle_alpha   90.00
_cell.angle_beta   90.00
_cell.angle_gamma   90.00
#
_symmetry.space_group_name_H-M   'P 1'
#
loop_
_entity.id
_entity.type
_entity.pdbx_description
1 polymer ?
#
loop_
_entity_poly.entity_id
_entity_poly.type
_entity_poly.pdbx_seq_one_letter_code
_entity_poly.pdbx_strand_id
1 'polypeptide(L)'
;MKQIRIIFFIVIFSVMGLMQAIAGDTTSRNHALPVELKYAGSFKNQPLIQLNFTGTSEDRVFSISITDETGIELYSGDVKGHVFSKQFLLNTDDLGDAVLQFVITGKKTGKKAVYKVSRQQQVTEQMNVVKL
;
A
#
# COMPACT_ATOMS: atom_id res chain seq x y z
N MET A 1 -35.08 6.47 4.49
CA MET A 1 -34.08 6.86 5.51
C MET A 1 -32.78 6.15 5.16
N LYS A 2 -31.77 6.88 4.68
CA LYS A 2 -30.53 6.32 4.13
C LYS A 2 -29.58 6.02 5.29
N GLN A 3 -29.28 4.74 5.55
CA GLN A 3 -28.32 4.38 6.60
C GLN A 3 -26.91 4.76 6.13
N ILE A 4 -26.28 5.67 6.87
CA ILE A 4 -24.88 6.02 6.70
C ILE A 4 -24.06 5.01 7.49
N ARG A 5 -23.29 4.18 6.78
CA ARG A 5 -22.30 3.29 7.39
C ARG A 5 -20.99 4.06 7.52
N ILE A 6 -20.55 4.29 8.75
CA ILE A 6 -19.27 4.94 9.05
C ILE A 6 -18.21 3.84 9.09
N ILE A 7 -17.26 3.89 8.15
CA ILE A 7 -16.10 2.99 8.11
C ILE A 7 -14.93 3.71 8.80
N PHE A 8 -14.37 3.10 9.85
CA PHE A 8 -13.22 3.63 10.59
C PHE A 8 -11.93 2.95 10.12
N PHE A 9 -10.92 3.74 9.76
CA PHE A 9 -9.55 3.26 9.54
C PHE A 9 -8.68 3.61 10.74
N ILE A 10 -8.08 2.59 11.38
CA ILE A 10 -7.08 2.78 12.44
C ILE A 10 -5.70 2.85 11.78
N VAL A 11 -4.99 3.97 11.97
CA VAL A 11 -3.61 4.16 11.49
C VAL A 11 -2.66 3.97 12.66
N ILE A 12 -1.77 2.97 12.58
CA ILE A 12 -0.70 2.74 13.54
C ILE A 12 0.61 3.27 12.93
N PHE A 13 1.26 4.20 13.62
CA PHE A 13 2.57 4.74 13.22
C PHE A 13 3.67 3.92 13.92
N SER A 14 4.53 3.25 13.16
CA SER A 14 5.69 2.52 13.71
C SER A 14 7.00 3.09 13.16
N VAL A 15 8.00 3.22 14.03
CA VAL A 15 9.36 3.63 13.68
C VAL A 15 10.19 2.35 13.54
N MET A 16 10.39 1.86 12.32
CA MET A 16 11.26 0.71 12.05
C MET A 16 12.70 1.18 11.74
N GLY A 17 13.67 0.52 12.37
CA GLY A 17 15.10 0.74 12.20
C GLY A 17 15.64 0.38 10.81
N LEU A 18 16.82 0.93 10.53
CA LEU A 18 17.57 0.94 9.27
C LEU A 18 17.58 -0.40 8.52
N MET A 19 17.02 -0.42 7.31
CA MET A 19 17.31 -1.43 6.28
C MET A 19 18.18 -0.81 5.19
N GLN A 20 19.21 -1.54 4.78
CA GLN A 20 20.17 -1.13 3.74
C GLN A 20 19.48 -1.13 2.37
N ALA A 21 19.63 -0.04 1.63
CA ALA A 21 19.06 0.15 0.30
C ALA A 21 19.88 -0.59 -0.77
N ILE A 22 19.22 -1.34 -1.65
CA ILE A 22 19.80 -1.85 -2.90
C ILE A 22 19.49 -0.81 -3.99
N ALA A 23 20.52 -0.23 -4.59
CA ALA A 23 20.40 0.69 -5.72
C ALA A 23 20.36 -0.10 -7.04
N GLY A 24 19.29 0.08 -7.83
CA GLY A 24 19.13 -0.47 -9.17
C GLY A 24 19.37 0.59 -10.25
N ASP A 25 20.32 0.26 -11.13
CA ASP A 25 20.71 0.77 -12.46
C ASP A 25 20.41 2.23 -12.88
N THR A 26 21.48 2.90 -13.29
CA THR A 26 21.55 4.27 -13.79
C THR A 26 21.31 4.31 -15.30
N THR A 27 20.10 4.59 -15.77
CA THR A 27 19.87 5.26 -17.07
C THR A 27 18.55 6.03 -17.04
N SER A 28 18.61 7.31 -17.42
CA SER A 28 17.54 8.33 -17.47
C SER A 28 17.37 9.22 -16.22
N ARG A 29 17.74 10.50 -16.36
CA ARG A 29 17.51 11.58 -15.38
C ARG A 29 16.02 11.94 -15.28
N ASN A 30 15.22 11.01 -14.77
CA ASN A 30 13.89 11.26 -14.29
C ASN A 30 13.76 10.51 -12.96
N HIS A 31 14.39 11.05 -11.90
CA HIS A 31 14.38 10.42 -10.57
C HIS A 31 12.92 10.08 -10.20
N ALA A 32 12.57 8.81 -10.22
CA ALA A 32 11.24 8.34 -9.81
C ALA A 32 11.00 8.75 -8.34
N LEU A 33 9.73 8.86 -7.94
CA LEU A 33 9.40 9.14 -6.55
C LEU A 33 9.92 7.98 -5.68
N PRO A 34 10.74 8.24 -4.64
CA PRO A 34 11.45 7.21 -3.90
C PRO A 34 10.53 6.56 -2.85
N VAL A 35 9.57 5.78 -3.34
CA VAL A 35 8.60 5.03 -2.54
C VAL A 35 8.51 3.60 -3.02
N GLU A 36 8.11 2.71 -2.12
CA GLU A 36 7.96 1.28 -2.40
C GLU A 36 6.72 0.73 -1.69
N LEU A 37 5.85 0.03 -2.41
CA LEU A 37 4.68 -0.63 -1.85
C LEU A 37 4.92 -2.15 -1.79
N LYS A 38 4.72 -2.75 -0.62
CA LYS A 38 4.89 -4.20 -0.42
C LYS A 38 3.75 -4.84 0.38
N TYR A 39 3.51 -6.11 0.13
CA TYR A 39 2.70 -6.94 1.02
C TYR A 39 3.51 -7.24 2.29
N ALA A 40 2.98 -6.85 3.45
CA ALA A 40 3.64 -6.97 4.75
C ALA A 40 3.07 -8.13 5.59
N GLY A 41 2.33 -9.05 4.96
CA GLY A 41 1.70 -10.18 5.62
C GLY A 41 0.23 -9.92 5.94
N SER A 42 -0.27 -10.55 6.99
CA SER A 42 -1.66 -10.39 7.42
C SER A 42 -1.75 -10.11 8.92
N PHE A 43 -2.79 -9.40 9.32
CA PHE A 43 -3.12 -9.17 10.72
C PHE A 43 -4.60 -9.46 10.93
N LYS A 44 -4.92 -10.38 11.85
CA LYS A 44 -6.30 -10.85 12.07
C LYS A 44 -7.01 -11.25 10.76
N ASN A 45 -6.33 -12.03 9.93
CA ASN A 45 -6.79 -12.52 8.62
C ASN A 45 -7.03 -11.46 7.54
N GLN A 46 -6.67 -10.19 7.79
CA GLN A 46 -6.77 -9.11 6.81
C GLN A 46 -5.38 -8.82 6.21
N PRO A 47 -5.25 -8.60 4.88
CA PRO A 47 -3.99 -8.24 4.24
C PRO A 47 -3.44 -6.93 4.79
N LEU A 48 -2.15 -6.92 5.14
CA LEU A 48 -1.42 -5.74 5.56
C LEU A 48 -0.52 -5.29 4.41
N ILE A 49 -0.71 -4.08 3.92
CA ILE A 49 0.13 -3.45 2.92
C ILE A 49 1.01 -2.40 3.59
N GLN A 50 2.29 -2.34 3.22
CA GLN A 50 3.23 -1.34 3.73
C GLN A 50 3.77 -0.50 2.59
N LEU A 51 3.64 0.82 2.75
CA LEU A 51 4.24 1.83 1.88
C LEU A 51 5.47 2.41 2.57
N ASN A 52 6.64 2.18 2.00
CA ASN A 52 7.92 2.72 2.47
C ASN A 52 8.23 4.02 1.72
N PHE A 53 8.77 4.99 2.44
CA PHE A 53 9.23 6.25 1.89
C PHE A 53 10.73 6.38 2.19
N THR A 54 11.52 6.62 1.15
CA THR A 54 12.93 7.02 1.23
C THR A 54 13.06 8.44 0.67
N GLY A 55 12.33 9.37 1.29
CA GLY A 55 12.27 10.76 0.85
C GLY A 55 13.65 11.41 0.79
N THR A 56 13.87 12.22 -0.22
CA THR A 56 15.11 13.02 -0.38
C THR A 56 14.92 14.39 0.27
N SER A 57 15.96 15.23 0.25
CA SER A 57 15.82 16.65 0.63
C SER A 57 14.78 17.39 -0.23
N GLU A 58 14.48 16.87 -1.43
CA GLU A 58 13.53 17.46 -2.37
C GLU A 58 12.09 17.01 -2.08
N ASP A 59 11.85 15.74 -1.76
CA ASP A 59 10.52 15.21 -1.48
C ASP A 59 10.41 14.70 -0.04
N ARG A 60 9.85 15.54 0.83
CA ARG A 60 9.57 15.21 2.25
C ARG A 60 8.09 15.22 2.59
N VAL A 61 7.23 15.65 1.66
CA VAL A 61 5.78 15.72 1.82
C VAL A 61 5.14 14.97 0.67
N PHE A 62 4.32 13.98 0.98
CA PHE A 62 3.70 13.08 0.02
C PHE A 62 2.19 13.07 0.22
N SER A 63 1.45 13.10 -0.86
CA SER A 63 0.02 12.82 -0.89
C SER A 63 -0.20 11.36 -1.26
N ILE A 64 -1.14 10.70 -0.59
CA ILE A 64 -1.53 9.31 -0.84
C ILE A 64 -3.02 9.32 -1.13
N SER A 65 -3.43 8.80 -2.28
CA SER A 65 -4.82 8.50 -2.60
C SER A 65 -4.95 7.01 -2.92
N ILE A 66 -6.00 6.38 -2.38
CA ILE A 66 -6.33 4.98 -2.65
C ILE A 66 -7.75 4.93 -3.19
N THR A 67 -7.91 4.39 -4.40
CA THR A 67 -9.21 4.22 -5.03
C THR A 67 -9.47 2.76 -5.36
N ASP A 68 -10.73 2.38 -5.52
CA ASP A 68 -11.10 1.11 -6.15
C ASP A 68 -11.07 1.22 -7.70
N GLU A 69 -11.43 0.13 -8.38
CA GLU A 69 -11.48 0.08 -9.86
C GLU A 69 -12.55 0.95 -10.49
N THR A 70 -13.55 1.40 -9.71
CA THR A 70 -14.61 2.30 -10.16
C THR A 70 -14.24 3.77 -9.97
N GLY A 71 -13.10 4.03 -9.33
CA GLY A 71 -12.60 5.37 -9.04
C GLY A 71 -13.16 5.98 -7.75
N ILE A 72 -13.84 5.18 -6.90
CA ILE A 72 -14.28 5.65 -5.58
C ILE A 72 -13.06 5.77 -4.68
N GLU A 73 -12.90 6.93 -4.03
CA GLU A 73 -11.82 7.18 -3.08
C GLU A 73 -12.12 6.50 -1.73
N LEU A 74 -11.26 5.56 -1.37
CA LEU A 74 -11.33 4.81 -0.12
C LEU A 74 -10.44 5.45 0.97
N TYR A 75 -9.38 6.15 0.56
CA TYR A 75 -8.49 6.86 1.47
C TYR A 75 -7.80 8.02 0.75
N SER A 76 -7.62 9.14 1.46
CA SER A 76 -6.79 10.27 1.04
C SER A 76 -6.08 10.86 2.24
N GLY A 77 -4.80 11.17 2.10
CA GLY A 77 -4.06 11.81 3.18
C GLY A 77 -2.65 12.20 2.79
N ASP A 78 -2.12 13.18 3.54
CA ASP A 78 -0.75 13.65 3.37
C ASP A 78 0.13 13.14 4.52
N VAL A 79 1.39 12.83 4.20
CA VAL A 79 2.41 12.39 5.15
C VAL A 79 3.69 13.18 4.95
N LYS A 80 4.43 13.40 6.04
CA LYS A 80 5.70 14.12 6.02
C LYS A 80 6.76 13.34 6.77
N GLY A 81 7.94 13.19 6.16
CA GLY A 81 9.05 12.49 6.76
C GLY A 81 10.23 12.36 5.81
N HIS A 82 11.35 11.85 6.33
CA HIS A 82 12.54 11.55 5.53
C HIS A 82 12.55 10.06 5.15
N VAL A 83 12.78 9.18 6.13
CA VAL A 83 12.66 7.73 5.96
C VAL A 83 11.63 7.23 6.95
N PHE A 84 10.53 6.67 6.46
CA PHE A 84 9.43 6.18 7.28
C PHE A 84 8.57 5.19 6.48
N SER A 85 7.62 4.54 7.15
CA SER A 85 6.64 3.69 6.49
C SER A 85 5.23 3.96 7.00
N LYS A 86 4.24 3.65 6.16
CA LYS A 86 2.82 3.67 6.53
C LYS A 86 2.19 2.34 6.18
N GLN A 87 1.49 1.76 7.13
CA GLN A 87 0.78 0.49 6.94
C GLN A 87 -0.71 0.71 6.73
N PHE A 88 -1.31 -0.17 5.94
CA PHE A 88 -2.72 -0.17 5.58
C PHE A 88 -3.25 -1.59 5.76
N LEU A 89 -4.17 -1.77 6.70
CA LEU A 89 -4.92 -3.01 6.85
C LEU A 89 -6.12 -2.96 5.91
N LEU A 90 -6.21 -3.90 4.97
CA LEU A 90 -7.30 -3.95 4.00
C LEU A 90 -8.47 -4.75 4.59
N ASN A 91 -9.61 -4.10 4.82
CA ASN A 91 -10.82 -4.79 5.26
C ASN A 91 -11.42 -5.61 4.12
N THR A 92 -11.08 -6.89 4.03
CA THR A 92 -11.58 -7.79 2.98
C THR A 92 -13.05 -8.11 3.10
N ASP A 93 -13.68 -7.90 4.26
CA ASP A 93 -15.12 -8.11 4.41
C ASP A 93 -15.92 -7.06 3.63
N ASP A 94 -15.41 -5.82 3.59
CA ASP A 94 -16.01 -4.73 2.81
C ASP A 94 -15.47 -4.67 1.37
N LEU A 95 -14.17 -4.94 1.18
CA LEU A 95 -13.49 -4.80 -0.11
C LEU A 95 -13.64 -6.03 -1.02
N GLY A 96 -13.92 -7.21 -0.46
CA GLY A 96 -13.92 -8.47 -1.21
C GLY A 96 -12.60 -8.66 -1.98
N ASP A 97 -12.72 -8.86 -3.30
CA ASP A 97 -11.60 -9.00 -4.23
C ASP A 97 -11.38 -7.74 -5.10
N ALA A 98 -11.84 -6.57 -4.63
CA ALA A 98 -11.67 -5.29 -5.31
C ALA A 98 -10.20 -5.00 -5.64
N VAL A 99 -9.99 -4.27 -6.72
CA VAL A 99 -8.66 -3.93 -7.20
C VAL A 99 -8.34 -2.49 -6.85
N LEU A 100 -7.39 -2.32 -5.95
CA LEU A 100 -7.05 -1.02 -5.40
C LEU A 100 -5.93 -0.35 -6.21
N GLN A 101 -6.05 0.95 -6.40
CA GLN A 101 -5.01 1.79 -6.98
C GLN A 101 -4.45 2.73 -5.90
N PHE A 102 -3.15 2.60 -5.62
CA PHE A 102 -2.43 3.52 -4.74
C PHE A 102 -1.71 4.55 -5.60
N VAL A 103 -2.06 5.83 -5.43
CA VAL A 103 -1.40 6.95 -6.09
C VAL A 103 -0.67 7.77 -5.04
N ILE A 104 0.66 7.78 -5.13
CA ILE A 104 1.53 8.58 -4.25
C ILE A 104 2.07 9.74 -5.07
N THR A 105 1.93 10.97 -4.57
CA THR A 105 2.42 12.18 -5.24
C THR A 105 3.37 12.95 -4.32
N GLY A 106 4.61 13.19 -4.76
CA GLY A 106 5.50 14.14 -4.09
C GLY A 106 4.97 15.56 -4.27
N LYS A 107 4.59 16.25 -3.20
CA LYS A 107 3.93 17.57 -3.31
C LYS A 107 4.85 18.64 -3.88
N LYS A 108 6.16 18.53 -3.67
CA LYS A 108 7.13 19.51 -4.17
C LYS A 108 7.48 19.26 -5.63
N THR A 109 7.75 18.01 -6.00
CA THR A 109 8.18 17.66 -7.36
C THR A 109 7.02 17.36 -8.32
N GLY A 110 5.81 17.12 -7.81
CA GLY A 110 4.65 16.68 -8.59
C GLY A 110 4.76 15.26 -9.14
N LYS A 111 5.86 14.55 -8.85
CA LYS A 111 6.11 13.20 -9.35
C LYS A 111 5.17 12.21 -8.70
N LYS A 112 4.74 11.21 -9.48
CA LYS A 112 3.81 10.19 -9.04
C LYS A 112 4.42 8.80 -9.07
N ALA A 113 4.08 7.99 -8.07
CA ALA A 113 4.21 6.54 -8.12
C ALA A 113 2.80 5.94 -8.02
N VAL A 114 2.50 5.00 -8.91
CA VAL A 114 1.18 4.36 -9.00
C VAL A 114 1.35 2.86 -8.87
N TYR A 115 0.61 2.26 -7.94
CA TYR A 115 0.59 0.81 -7.73
C TYR A 115 -0.82 0.28 -7.87
N LYS A 116 -0.92 -0.95 -8.37
CA LYS A 116 -2.16 -1.72 -8.43
C LYS A 116 -2.04 -2.88 -7.44
N VAL A 117 -3.01 -3.01 -6.54
CA VAL A 117 -3.07 -4.06 -5.53
C VAL A 117 -4.34 -4.86 -5.78
N SER A 118 -4.18 -6.12 -6.14
CA SER A 118 -5.28 -7.06 -6.32
C SER A 118 -5.01 -8.31 -5.48
N ARG A 119 -6.06 -8.87 -4.90
CA ARG A 119 -5.99 -10.11 -4.14
C ARG A 119 -6.33 -11.30 -5.05
N GLN A 120 -5.56 -12.37 -4.94
CA GLN A 120 -5.88 -13.65 -5.56
C GLN A 120 -5.78 -14.74 -4.49
N GLN A 121 -6.85 -15.51 -4.31
CA GLN A 121 -6.84 -16.69 -3.45
C GLN A 121 -6.77 -17.94 -4.32
N GLN A 122 -5.76 -18.79 -4.07
CA GLN A 122 -5.72 -20.13 -4.64
C GLN A 122 -6.04 -21.13 -3.53
N VAL A 123 -7.07 -21.95 -3.75
CA VAL A 123 -7.40 -23.07 -2.87
C VAL A 123 -6.81 -24.33 -3.50
N THR A 124 -5.91 -25.00 -2.77
CA THR A 124 -5.33 -26.28 -3.20
C THR A 124 -5.97 -27.41 -2.43
N GLU A 125 -6.55 -28.38 -3.13
CA GLU A 125 -7.10 -29.60 -2.54
C GLU A 125 -6.04 -30.70 -2.53
N GLN A 126 -5.86 -31.37 -1.38
CA GLN A 126 -4.95 -32.51 -1.24
C GLN A 126 -5.75 -33.74 -0.81
N MET A 127 -5.71 -34.79 -1.64
CA MET A 127 -6.37 -36.06 -1.37
C MET A 127 -5.33 -37.15 -1.10
N ASN A 128 -5.51 -37.90 -0.01
CA ASN A 128 -4.70 -39.06 0.32
C ASN A 128 -5.48 -40.35 0.03
N VAL A 129 -4.91 -41.23 -0.80
CA VAL A 129 -5.46 -42.55 -1.10
C VAL A 129 -4.58 -43.60 -0.41
N VAL A 130 -5.17 -44.36 0.51
CA VAL A 130 -4.50 -45.44 1.22
C VAL A 130 -5.15 -46.76 0.83
N LYS A 131 -4.33 -47.74 0.48
CA LYS A 131 -4.76 -49.13 0.26
C LYS A 131 -4.93 -49.82 1.62
N LEU A 132 -6.06 -50.52 1.81
CA LEU A 132 -6.29 -51.38 2.98
C LEU A 132 -5.45 -52.66 2.92
#